data_AF-A0AAV5KE07-F1
#
_entry.id   AF-A0AAV5KE07-F1
#
_cell.length_a   1.000
_cell.length_b   1.000
_cell.length_c   1.000
_cell.angle_alpha   90.00
_cell.angle_beta   90.00
_cell.angle_gamma   90.00
#
_symmetry.space_group_name_H-M   'P 1'
#
loop_
_entity.id
_entity.type
_entity.pdbx_description
1 polymer ?
#
loop_
_entity_poly.entity_id
_entity_poly.type
_entity_poly.pdbx_seq_one_letter_code
_entity_poly.pdbx_strand_id
1 'polypeptide(L)' 'MFGDSLEEVVGICTEILSTFLHTEYGGPGTLLVIPFIDMADTLNEKGLPGGPQAARAAVKWAQDHVDKDWKEWTGST' A
#
# COMPACT_ATOMS: atom_id res chain seq x y z
N MET A 1 -4.56 15.38 17.89
CA MET A 1 -3.12 15.09 17.82
C MET A 1 -2.78 13.74 17.21
N PHE A 2 -3.60 12.67 17.32
CA PHE A 2 -3.40 11.45 16.50
C PHE A 2 -4.04 11.53 15.10
N GLY A 3 -5.06 12.37 14.91
CA GLY A 3 -5.79 12.51 13.63
C GLY A 3 -4.93 13.06 12.49
N ASP A 4 -4.18 14.13 12.74
CA ASP A 4 -3.34 14.77 11.70
C ASP A 4 -2.21 13.84 11.23
N SER A 5 -1.59 13.10 12.16
CA SER A 5 -0.58 12.08 11.82
C SER A 5 -1.19 10.89 11.08
N LEU A 6 -2.44 10.53 11.34
CA LEU A 6 -3.12 9.45 10.63
C LEU A 6 -3.44 9.84 9.19
N GLU A 7 -3.96 11.04 8.96
CA GLU A 7 -4.22 11.54 7.60
C GLU A 7 -2.94 11.61 6.78
N GLU A 8 -1.82 12.05 7.37
CA GLU A 8 -0.53 12.06 6.69
C GLU A 8 -0.05 10.64 6.35
N VAL A 9 -0.12 9.69 7.30
CA VAL A 9 0.24 8.29 7.06
C VAL A 9 -0.59 7.69 5.92
N VAL A 10 -1.91 7.89 5.95
CA VAL A 10 -2.81 7.39 4.90
C VAL A 10 -2.47 8.02 3.55
N GLY A 11 -2.25 9.33 3.51
CA GLY A 11 -1.87 10.03 2.27
C GLY A 11 -0.61 9.45 1.62
N ILE A 12 0.45 9.25 2.42
CA ILE A 12 1.72 8.66 1.95
C ILE A 12 1.50 7.24 1.42
N CYS A 13 0.80 6.39 2.18
CA CYS A 13 0.52 5.02 1.75
C CYS A 13 -0.32 4.97 0.47
N THR A 14 -1.34 5.84 0.36
CA THR A 14 -2.18 5.91 -0.84
C THR A 14 -1.37 6.34 -2.06
N GLU A 15 -0.48 7.32 -1.93
CA GLU A 15 0.33 7.81 -3.05
C GLU A 15 1.31 6.73 -3.55
N ILE A 16 2.02 6.06 -2.65
CA ILE A 16 2.97 5.00 -2.99
C ILE A 16 2.24 3.82 -3.65
N LEU A 17 1.15 3.34 -3.04
CA LEU A 17 0.38 2.22 -3.58
C LEU A 17 -0.24 2.57 -4.93
N SER A 18 -0.83 3.77 -5.06
CA SER A 18 -1.45 4.21 -6.31
C SER A 18 -0.41 4.27 -7.43
N THR A 19 0.77 4.84 -7.17
CA THR A 19 1.84 4.92 -8.15
C THR A 19 2.22 3.52 -8.63
N PHE A 20 2.55 2.63 -7.69
CA PHE A 20 2.90 1.24 -8.01
C PHE A 20 1.82 0.53 -8.82
N LEU A 21 0.54 0.68 -8.45
CA LEU A 21 -0.57 0.05 -9.16
C LEU A 21 -0.71 0.53 -10.61
N HIS A 22 -0.40 1.80 -10.89
CA HIS A 22 -0.50 2.36 -12.23
C HIS A 22 0.74 2.10 -13.10
N THR A 23 1.92 1.94 -12.51
CA THR A 23 3.19 1.88 -13.25
C THR A 23 3.84 0.50 -13.28
N GLU A 24 3.71 -0.26 -12.20
CA GLU A 24 4.49 -1.49 -11.97
C GLU A 24 3.63 -2.73 -11.78
N TYR A 25 2.40 -2.59 -11.29
CA TYR A 25 1.52 -3.73 -11.09
C TYR A 25 1.03 -4.30 -12.42
N GLY A 26 1.53 -5.48 -12.78
CA GLY A 26 1.18 -6.21 -14.01
C GLY A 26 0.06 -7.24 -13.82
N GLY A 27 -0.59 -7.27 -12.66
CA GLY A 27 -1.61 -8.25 -12.28
C GLY A 27 -1.10 -9.38 -11.37
N PRO A 28 -1.89 -10.46 -11.20
CA PRO A 28 -1.64 -11.53 -10.24
C PRO A 28 -0.28 -12.17 -10.44
N GLY A 29 0.46 -12.29 -9.34
CA GLY A 29 1.86 -12.76 -9.37
C GLY A 29 2.90 -11.63 -9.41
N THR A 30 2.49 -10.37 -9.58
CA THR A 30 3.40 -9.23 -9.37
C THR A 30 3.77 -9.13 -7.89
N LEU A 31 5.06 -8.95 -7.60
CA LEU A 31 5.55 -8.83 -6.24
C LEU A 31 5.12 -7.50 -5.61
N LEU A 32 4.14 -7.55 -4.71
CA LEU A 32 3.65 -6.38 -3.98
C LEU A 32 4.60 -5.89 -2.87
N VAL A 33 5.73 -6.57 -2.63
CA VAL A 33 6.61 -6.26 -1.49
C VAL A 33 7.27 -4.89 -1.59
N ILE A 34 7.55 -4.40 -2.81
CA ILE A 34 8.26 -3.15 -3.07
C ILE A 34 7.50 -1.92 -2.53
N PRO A 35 6.23 -1.66 -2.90
CA PRO A 35 5.52 -0.49 -2.40
C PRO A 35 5.38 -0.50 -0.87
N PHE A 36 5.39 -1.66 -0.22
CA PHE A 36 5.33 -1.74 1.24
C PHE A 36 6.65 -1.46 1.94
N ILE A 37 7.79 -1.76 1.30
CA ILE A 37 9.10 -1.33 1.78
C ILE A 37 9.18 0.20 1.69
N ASP A 38 8.81 0.76 0.55
CA ASP A 38 8.83 2.22 0.33
C ASP A 38 7.92 2.96 1.31
N MET A 39 6.75 2.40 1.63
CA MET A 39 5.88 2.93 2.69
C MET A 39 6.58 2.92 4.05
N ALA A 40 7.20 1.80 4.43
CA ALA A 40 7.83 1.69 5.74
C ALA A 40 9.01 2.67 5.87
N ASP A 41 9.85 2.78 4.83
CA ASP A 41 10.99 3.68 4.80
C ASP A 41 10.54 5.15 4.87
N THR A 42 9.57 5.55 4.02
CA THR A 42 9.05 6.92 4.00
C THR A 42 8.42 7.34 5.34
N LEU A 43 7.64 6.44 5.96
CA LEU A 43 7.01 6.73 7.26
C LEU A 43 8.03 6.82 8.39
N ASN A 44 9.09 6.00 8.35
CA ASN A 44 10.18 6.05 9.32
C ASN A 44 11.02 7.33 9.16
N GLU A 45 11.35 7.73 7.93
CA GLU A 45 12.10 8.96 7.63
C GLU A 45 11.35 10.20 8.12
N LYS A 46 10.02 10.20 8.01
CA LYS A 46 9.16 11.29 8.50
C LYS A 46 8.91 11.25 10.01
N GLY A 47 9.41 10.24 10.72
CA GLY A 47 9.21 10.09 12.16
C GLY A 47 7.75 9.89 12.56
N LEU A 48 6.91 9.38 11.64
CA LEU A 48 5.49 9.20 11.90
C LEU A 48 5.25 7.96 12.78
N PRO A 49 4.48 8.10 13.88
CA PRO A 49 4.24 6.98 14.78
C PRO A 49 3.38 5.91 14.09
N GLY A 50 3.76 4.65 14.24
CA GLY A 50 2.98 3.52 13.73
C GLY A 50 3.26 3.12 12.28
N GLY A 51 4.26 3.72 11.61
CA GLY A 51 4.61 3.41 10.23
C GLY A 51 4.81 1.92 9.92
N PRO A 52 5.66 1.19 10.69
CA PRO A 52 5.84 -0.24 10.50
C PRO A 52 4.56 -1.07 10.67
N GLN A 53 3.67 -0.67 11.59
CA GLN A 53 2.39 -1.34 11.85
C GLN A 53 1.39 -1.07 10.72
N ALA A 54 1.33 0.16 10.22
CA ALA A 54 0.50 0.56 9.09
C ALA A 54 0.93 -0.14 7.80
N ALA A 55 2.22 -0.15 7.49
CA ALA A 55 2.78 -0.86 6.34
C ALA A 55 2.44 -2.36 6.43
N ARG A 56 2.64 -3.00 7.59
CA ARG A 56 2.33 -4.43 7.78
C ARG A 56 0.84 -4.74 7.65
N ALA A 57 -0.04 -3.87 8.15
CA ALA A 57 -1.48 -4.02 7.99
C ALA A 57 -1.89 -3.87 6.52
N ALA A 58 -1.28 -2.92 5.80
CA ALA A 58 -1.51 -2.69 4.38
C ALA A 58 -1.02 -3.85 3.51
N VAL A 59 0.16 -4.45 3.81
CA VAL A 59 0.66 -5.67 3.15
C VAL A 59 -0.35 -6.78 3.28
N LYS A 60 -0.81 -7.04 4.50
CA LYS A 60 -1.73 -8.13 4.79
C LYS A 60 -3.07 -7.92 4.06
N TRP A 61 -3.61 -6.71 4.13
CA TRP A 61 -4.82 -6.37 3.38
C TRP A 61 -4.64 -6.59 1.89
N ALA A 62 -3.53 -6.12 1.31
CA ALA A 62 -3.29 -6.24 -0.12
C ALA A 62 -3.09 -7.69 -0.58
N GLN A 63 -2.38 -8.51 0.19
CA GLN A 63 -2.25 -9.95 -0.06
C GLN A 63 -3.62 -10.65 -0.07
N ASP A 64 -4.52 -10.23 0.81
CA ASP A 64 -5.85 -10.83 0.95
C ASP A 64 -6.85 -10.32 -0.12
N HIS A 65 -6.66 -9.13 -0.69
CA HIS A 65 -7.67 -8.44 -1.51
C HIS A 65 -7.22 -8.09 -2.94
N VAL A 66 -5.99 -7.61 -3.17
CA VAL A 66 -5.59 -7.03 -4.46
C VAL A 66 -5.66 -8.05 -5.61
N ASP A 67 -5.18 -9.28 -5.38
CA ASP A 67 -5.25 -10.34 -6.40
C ASP A 67 -6.68 -10.85 -6.65
N LYS A 68 -7.57 -10.71 -5.66
CA LYS A 68 -9.00 -11.03 -5.81
C LYS A 68 -9.68 -9.94 -6.62
N ASP A 69 -9.48 -8.69 -6.22
CA ASP A 69 -10.08 -7.53 -6.85
C ASP A 69 -9.60 -7.39 -8.30
N TRP A 70 -8.33 -7.71 -8.60
CA TRP A 70 -7.85 -7.77 -9.98
C TRP A 70 -8.68 -8.71 -10.85
N LYS A 71 -9.00 -9.91 -10.36
CA LYS A 71 -9.81 -10.87 -11.12
C LYS A 71 -11.22 -10.34 -11.37
N GLU A 72 -11.77 -9.54 -10.46
CA GLU A 72 -13.05 -8.86 -10.66
C GLU A 72 -12.92 -7.67 -11.63
N TRP A 73 -11.80 -6.93 -11.61
CA TRP A 73 -11.56 -5.76 -12.45
C TRP A 73 -11.22 -6.11 -13.90
N THR A 74 -10.49 -7.21 -14.12
CA THR A 74 -10.03 -7.64 -15.45
C THR A 74 -10.75 -8.88 -15.96
N GLY A 75 -11.57 -9.52 -15.12
CA GLY A 75 -12.46 -10.58 -15.56
C GLY A 75 -13.51 -9.98 -16.49
N SER A 76 -13.34 -10.20 -17.80
CA SER A 76 -14.40 -9.93 -18.77
C SER A 76 -15.71 -10.58 -18.33
N THR A 77 -16.80 -9.85 -18.56
CA THR A 77 -18.21 -10.25 -18.34
C THR A 77 -18.54 -11.61 -18.96
#